data_AF-A0AA95GYM3-F1
#
_entry.id   AF-A0AA95GYM3-F1
#
_cell.length_a   1.000
_cell.length_b   1.000
_cell.length_c   1.000
_cell.angle_alpha   90.00
_cell.angle_beta   90.00
_cell.angle_gamma   90.00
#
_symmetry.space_group_name_H-M   'P 1'
#
loop_
_entity.id
_entity.type
_entity.pdbx_description
1 polymer ?
#
loop_
_entity_poly.entity_id
_entity_poly.type
_entity_poly.pdbx_seq_one_letter_code
_entity_poly.pdbx_strand_id
1 'polypeptide(L)'
;MDSATAKKLSDDRAAEAATKAAAEKAAADKAAADKAAADKAAADQAAAAQAAAAKAAAEKAAADRAAADAAAAKLVPKAAVPAAPQAQSNCDPNYSGCVPVASDVDCAGGKGNGPAYVRGPVTVTGSDIYGLDSDGDGVGCEK
;
A
#
# COMPACT_ATOMS: atom_id res chain seq x y z
N MET A 1 4.01 -38.91 75.57
CA MET A 1 3.64 -38.98 74.13
C MET A 1 4.29 -40.23 73.58
N ASP A 2 3.48 -41.17 73.09
CA ASP A 2 3.98 -42.47 72.62
C ASP A 2 4.57 -42.34 71.20
N SER A 3 5.55 -43.19 70.83
CA SER A 3 6.26 -43.08 69.54
C SER A 3 5.32 -43.19 68.34
N ALA A 4 4.21 -43.94 68.49
CA ALA A 4 3.18 -44.06 67.47
C ALA A 4 2.48 -42.72 67.17
N THR A 5 2.25 -41.88 68.19
CA THR A 5 1.58 -40.58 68.04
C THR A 5 2.47 -39.57 67.32
N ALA A 6 3.79 -39.58 67.60
CA ALA A 6 4.76 -38.71 66.94
C ALA A 6 4.91 -39.05 65.45
N LYS A 7 4.90 -40.35 65.11
CA LYS A 7 4.96 -40.81 63.71
C LYS A 7 3.72 -40.36 62.93
N LYS A 8 2.51 -40.57 63.48
CA LYS A 8 1.26 -40.16 62.84
C LYS A 8 1.21 -38.65 62.56
N LEU A 9 1.63 -37.80 63.50
CA LEU A 9 1.68 -36.33 63.27
C LEU A 9 2.64 -35.94 62.14
N SER A 10 3.74 -36.68 61.97
CA SER A 10 4.74 -36.41 60.93
C SER A 10 4.21 -36.81 59.55
N ASP A 11 3.53 -37.95 59.46
CA ASP A 11 2.90 -38.44 58.23
C ASP A 11 1.72 -37.53 57.80
N ASP A 12 0.87 -37.07 58.74
CA ASP A 12 -0.22 -36.10 58.48
C ASP A 12 0.34 -34.76 57.94
N ARG A 13 1.41 -34.23 58.55
CA ARG A 13 2.07 -33.01 58.08
C ARG A 13 2.72 -33.16 56.71
N ALA A 14 3.28 -34.33 56.40
CA ALA A 14 3.83 -34.61 55.07
C ALA A 14 2.72 -34.67 54.01
N ALA A 15 1.56 -35.26 54.34
CA ALA A 15 0.40 -35.30 53.46
C ALA A 15 -0.18 -33.90 53.20
N GLU A 16 -0.35 -33.07 54.22
CA GLU A 16 -0.80 -31.68 54.04
C GLU A 16 0.20 -30.85 53.22
N ALA A 17 1.50 -31.02 53.45
CA ALA A 17 2.54 -30.33 52.68
C ALA A 17 2.52 -30.73 51.19
N ALA A 18 2.34 -32.02 50.89
CA ALA A 18 2.20 -32.51 49.52
C ALA A 18 0.92 -31.96 48.86
N THR A 19 -0.18 -31.89 49.61
CA THR A 19 -1.46 -31.37 49.11
C THR A 19 -1.39 -29.87 48.81
N LYS A 20 -0.74 -29.10 49.70
CA LYS A 20 -0.50 -27.66 49.49
C LYS A 20 0.42 -27.40 48.29
N ALA A 21 1.49 -28.19 48.14
CA ALA A 21 2.39 -28.08 46.99
C ALA A 21 1.68 -28.39 45.65
N ALA A 22 0.79 -29.39 45.63
CA ALA A 22 -0.02 -29.70 44.45
C ALA A 22 -0.99 -28.57 44.10
N ALA A 23 -1.63 -27.96 45.11
CA ALA A 23 -2.53 -26.82 44.93
C ALA A 23 -1.81 -25.56 44.41
N GLU A 24 -0.61 -25.25 44.94
CA GLU A 24 0.21 -24.13 44.45
C GLU A 24 0.69 -24.36 43.01
N LYS A 25 1.09 -25.59 42.67
CA LYS A 25 1.46 -25.93 41.29
C LYS A 25 0.27 -25.78 40.34
N ALA A 26 -0.91 -26.25 40.73
CA ALA A 26 -2.12 -26.11 39.93
C ALA A 26 -2.53 -24.64 39.73
N ALA A 27 -2.37 -23.80 40.75
CA ALA A 27 -2.63 -22.37 40.65
C ALA A 27 -1.63 -21.67 39.71
N ALA A 28 -0.35 -22.04 39.76
CA ALA A 28 0.68 -21.52 38.87
C ALA A 28 0.46 -21.94 37.41
N ASP A 29 0.13 -23.21 37.16
CA ASP A 29 -0.22 -23.72 35.82
C ASP A 29 -1.45 -22.99 35.25
N LYS A 30 -2.48 -22.76 36.08
CA LYS A 30 -3.67 -22.00 35.66
C LYS A 30 -3.33 -20.55 35.34
N ALA A 31 -2.52 -19.88 36.16
CA ALA A 31 -2.10 -18.50 35.91
C ALA A 31 -1.26 -18.37 34.61
N ALA A 32 -0.40 -19.36 34.33
CA ALA A 32 0.37 -19.39 33.08
C ALA A 32 -0.54 -19.57 31.85
N ALA A 33 -1.56 -20.44 31.95
CA ALA A 33 -2.54 -20.65 30.88
C ALA A 33 -3.40 -19.40 30.63
N ASP A 34 -3.89 -18.74 31.68
CA ASP A 34 -4.65 -17.48 31.58
C ASP A 34 -3.80 -16.37 30.95
N LYS A 35 -2.51 -16.26 31.31
CA LYS A 35 -1.59 -15.29 30.69
C LYS A 35 -1.36 -15.58 29.21
N ALA A 36 -1.14 -16.84 28.83
CA ALA A 36 -0.96 -17.23 27.44
C ALA A 36 -2.21 -16.95 26.58
N ALA A 37 -3.40 -17.16 27.13
CA ALA A 37 -4.66 -16.83 26.47
C ALA A 37 -4.82 -15.32 26.24
N ALA A 38 -4.46 -14.51 27.24
CA ALA A 38 -4.48 -13.05 27.13
C ALA A 38 -3.48 -12.50 26.10
N ASP A 39 -2.25 -13.02 26.09
CA ASP A 39 -1.23 -12.65 25.09
C ASP A 39 -1.68 -13.01 23.66
N LYS A 40 -2.31 -14.18 23.47
CA LYS A 40 -2.86 -14.57 22.16
C LYS A 40 -4.01 -13.64 21.73
N ALA A 41 -4.92 -13.30 22.63
CA ALA A 41 -6.03 -12.40 22.33
C ALA A 41 -5.54 -10.99 21.94
N ALA A 42 -4.49 -10.48 22.61
CA ALA A 42 -3.88 -9.19 22.27
C ALA A 42 -3.23 -9.22 20.87
N ALA A 43 -2.54 -10.32 20.51
CA ALA A 43 -1.94 -10.48 19.19
C ALA A 43 -3.01 -10.55 18.06
N ASP A 44 -4.10 -11.29 18.29
CA ASP A 44 -5.21 -11.39 17.32
C ASP A 44 -5.90 -10.02 17.11
N GLN A 45 -6.07 -9.24 18.19
CA GLN A 45 -6.62 -7.88 18.09
C GLN A 45 -5.69 -6.91 17.34
N ALA A 46 -4.37 -7.00 17.57
CA ALA A 46 -3.40 -6.18 16.87
C ALA A 46 -3.37 -6.48 15.36
N ALA A 47 -3.46 -7.77 14.98
CA ALA A 47 -3.55 -8.17 13.57
C ALA A 47 -4.83 -7.65 12.88
N ALA A 48 -5.98 -7.73 13.57
CA ALA A 48 -7.24 -7.20 13.06
C ALA A 48 -7.22 -5.67 12.87
N ALA A 49 -6.61 -4.93 13.81
CA ALA A 49 -6.47 -3.48 13.71
C ALA A 49 -5.58 -3.06 12.52
N GLN A 50 -4.47 -3.77 12.28
CA GLN A 50 -3.61 -3.51 11.14
C GLN A 50 -4.32 -3.78 9.80
N ALA A 51 -5.10 -4.86 9.72
CA ALA A 51 -5.90 -5.16 8.52
C ALA A 51 -6.95 -4.07 8.24
N ALA A 52 -7.63 -3.56 9.27
CA ALA A 52 -8.59 -2.47 9.13
C ALA A 52 -7.92 -1.15 8.68
N ALA A 53 -6.75 -0.83 9.24
CA ALA A 53 -5.99 0.37 8.86
C ALA A 53 -5.49 0.31 7.41
N ALA A 54 -4.99 -0.86 6.96
CA ALA A 54 -4.57 -1.06 5.58
C ALA A 54 -5.73 -0.90 4.59
N LYS A 55 -6.91 -1.43 4.92
CA LYS A 55 -8.11 -1.29 4.09
C LYS A 55 -8.56 0.17 3.97
N ALA A 56 -8.56 0.90 5.09
CA ALA A 56 -8.88 2.33 5.10
C ALA A 56 -7.88 3.18 4.28
N ALA A 57 -6.58 2.85 4.34
CA ALA A 57 -5.57 3.50 3.52
C ALA A 57 -5.76 3.23 2.01
N ALA A 58 -6.12 2.01 1.63
CA ALA A 58 -6.40 1.64 0.25
C ALA A 58 -7.65 2.34 -0.30
N GLU A 59 -8.74 2.42 0.48
CA GLU A 59 -9.95 3.15 0.08
C GLU A 59 -9.70 4.66 -0.08
N LYS A 60 -8.90 5.27 0.82
CA LYS A 60 -8.51 6.67 0.68
C LYS A 60 -7.67 6.92 -0.57
N ALA A 61 -6.73 6.04 -0.90
CA ALA A 61 -5.91 6.16 -2.11
C ALA A 61 -6.74 6.01 -3.39
N ALA A 62 -7.74 5.12 -3.40
CA ALA A 62 -8.67 4.97 -4.52
C ALA A 62 -9.54 6.22 -4.72
N ALA A 63 -10.03 6.82 -3.63
CA ALA A 63 -10.82 8.05 -3.68
C ALA A 63 -10.00 9.26 -4.19
N ASP A 64 -8.75 9.40 -3.77
CA ASP A 64 -7.85 10.48 -4.21
C ASP A 64 -7.57 10.38 -5.72
N ARG A 65 -7.32 9.17 -6.21
CA ARG A 65 -7.10 8.90 -7.65
C ARG A 65 -8.36 9.19 -8.48
N ALA A 66 -9.54 8.84 -7.99
CA ALA A 66 -10.81 9.15 -8.66
C ALA A 66 -11.09 10.66 -8.69
N ALA A 67 -10.71 11.40 -7.65
CA ALA A 67 -10.85 12.86 -7.61
C ALA A 67 -9.89 13.55 -8.60
N ALA A 68 -8.65 13.06 -8.74
CA ALA A 68 -7.68 13.55 -9.71
C ALA A 68 -8.16 13.32 -11.16
N ASP A 69 -8.71 12.14 -11.46
CA ASP A 69 -9.24 11.79 -12.79
C ASP A 69 -10.46 12.65 -13.16
N ALA A 70 -11.37 12.89 -12.21
CA ALA A 70 -12.52 13.77 -12.39
C ALA A 70 -12.13 15.25 -12.55
N ALA A 71 -11.04 15.70 -11.92
CA ALA A 71 -10.51 17.05 -12.09
C ALA A 71 -9.89 17.22 -13.49
N ALA A 72 -9.13 16.23 -13.98
CA ALA A 72 -8.60 16.21 -15.34
C ALA A 72 -9.73 16.25 -16.39
N ALA A 73 -10.82 15.49 -16.17
CA ALA A 73 -11.98 15.49 -17.06
C ALA A 73 -12.79 16.80 -17.07
N LYS A 74 -12.63 17.68 -16.07
CA LYS A 74 -13.29 19.00 -16.01
C LYS A 74 -12.46 20.14 -16.57
N LEU A 75 -11.16 19.93 -16.72
CA LEU A 75 -10.23 20.89 -17.31
C LEU A 75 -10.08 20.74 -18.82
N VAL A 76 -10.78 19.78 -19.46
CA VAL A 76 -10.96 19.81 -20.92
C VAL A 76 -11.97 20.91 -21.25
N PRO A 77 -11.58 22.07 -21.79
CA PRO A 77 -12.55 22.87 -22.52
C PRO A 77 -13.04 21.99 -23.67
N LYS A 78 -14.36 21.81 -23.74
CA LYS A 78 -15.04 21.40 -24.97
C LYS A 78 -14.89 22.54 -25.99
N ALA A 79 -13.66 22.82 -26.42
CA ALA A 79 -13.35 23.71 -27.51
C ALA A 79 -13.40 22.88 -28.78
N ALA A 80 -14.57 22.89 -29.41
CA ALA A 80 -14.65 22.58 -30.83
C ALA A 80 -13.76 23.58 -31.58
N VAL A 81 -12.70 23.09 -32.21
CA VAL A 81 -12.00 23.79 -33.30
C VAL A 81 -12.13 22.92 -34.55
N PRO A 82 -12.31 23.56 -35.72
CA PRO A 82 -12.94 22.96 -36.89
C PRO A 82 -12.04 21.95 -37.57
N ALA A 83 -12.67 20.94 -38.20
CA ALA A 83 -12.01 19.95 -39.03
C ALA A 83 -11.12 20.61 -40.10
N ALA A 84 -9.80 20.48 -39.94
CA ALA A 84 -8.84 20.66 -41.02
C ALA A 84 -8.50 19.27 -41.62
N PRO A 85 -8.27 19.17 -42.95
CA PRO A 85 -8.35 17.91 -43.67
C PRO A 85 -7.10 17.06 -43.44
N GLN A 86 -7.33 15.83 -42.97
CA GLN A 86 -6.51 14.61 -43.09
C GLN A 86 -5.08 14.80 -43.65
N ALA A 87 -4.11 15.04 -42.77
CA ALA A 87 -2.69 14.92 -43.10
C ALA A 87 -1.87 14.17 -42.03
N GLN A 88 -2.50 13.52 -41.04
CA GLN A 88 -1.82 13.09 -39.81
C GLN A 88 -2.19 11.68 -39.34
N SER A 89 -2.51 10.73 -40.23
CA SER A 89 -2.81 9.33 -39.83
C SER A 89 -1.70 8.66 -39.00
N ASN A 90 -0.52 9.29 -38.92
CA ASN A 90 0.65 8.81 -38.21
C ASN A 90 1.19 9.82 -37.18
N CYS A 91 0.44 10.89 -36.87
CA CYS A 91 0.82 11.86 -35.84
C CYS A 91 -0.15 11.77 -34.66
N ASP A 92 0.39 11.77 -33.44
CA ASP A 92 -0.39 11.63 -32.22
C ASP A 92 -1.18 12.91 -31.90
N PRO A 93 -2.51 12.82 -31.66
CA PRO A 93 -3.36 13.98 -31.40
C PRO A 93 -3.12 14.66 -30.05
N ASN A 94 -2.38 14.04 -29.12
CA ASN A 94 -2.06 14.66 -27.82
C ASN A 94 -0.98 15.74 -27.91
N TYR A 95 -0.39 15.94 -29.07
CA TYR A 95 0.72 16.86 -29.27
C TYR A 95 0.48 17.78 -30.49
N SER A 96 0.92 19.03 -30.38
CA SER A 96 1.04 19.95 -31.50
C SER A 96 2.32 19.61 -32.28
N GLY A 97 2.20 19.55 -33.60
CA GLY A 97 3.25 19.02 -34.48
C GLY A 97 3.03 17.55 -34.85
N CYS A 98 3.96 16.95 -35.58
CA CYS A 98 3.86 15.53 -35.92
C CYS A 98 4.73 14.68 -35.00
N VAL A 99 4.15 14.21 -33.89
CA VAL A 99 4.74 13.18 -33.03
C VAL A 99 4.33 11.81 -33.58
N PRO A 100 5.26 10.95 -34.02
CA PRO A 100 4.91 9.63 -34.55
C PRO A 100 4.12 8.78 -33.55
N VAL A 101 3.09 8.08 -33.99
CA VAL A 101 2.37 7.12 -33.12
C VAL A 101 3.23 5.86 -32.96
N ALA A 102 3.93 5.74 -31.83
CA ALA A 102 4.80 4.61 -31.49
C ALA A 102 4.58 4.15 -30.04
N SER A 103 5.24 3.07 -29.61
CA SER A 103 5.17 2.62 -28.21
C SER A 103 5.89 3.55 -27.24
N ASP A 104 6.88 4.30 -27.73
CA ASP A 104 7.66 5.28 -26.98
C ASP A 104 8.26 6.27 -27.99
N VAL A 105 8.20 7.56 -27.67
CA VAL A 105 8.71 8.63 -28.52
C VAL A 105 9.54 9.54 -27.65
N ASP A 106 10.79 9.74 -28.04
CA ASP A 106 11.73 10.54 -27.28
C ASP A 106 12.11 11.84 -27.99
N CYS A 107 12.57 12.82 -27.23
CA CYS A 107 13.22 13.99 -27.82
C CYS A 107 14.54 13.59 -28.48
N ALA A 108 14.67 13.88 -29.77
CA ALA A 108 15.89 13.63 -30.52
C ALA A 108 17.08 14.41 -29.93
N GLY A 109 18.18 13.71 -29.62
CA GLY A 109 19.36 14.29 -28.97
C GLY A 109 19.36 14.16 -27.43
N GLY A 110 18.29 13.60 -26.85
CA GLY A 110 18.22 13.24 -25.43
C GLY A 110 18.82 11.86 -25.09
N LYS A 111 18.57 11.42 -23.85
CA LYS A 111 18.95 10.06 -23.34
C LYS A 111 17.92 8.97 -23.69
N GLY A 112 16.98 9.29 -24.57
CA GLY A 112 15.86 8.43 -24.93
C GLY A 112 16.31 7.12 -25.59
N ASN A 113 15.62 6.02 -25.26
CA ASN A 113 15.88 4.68 -25.81
C ASN A 113 14.73 4.19 -26.71
N GLY A 114 13.76 5.05 -26.97
CA GLY A 114 12.56 4.75 -27.71
C GLY A 114 12.82 4.45 -29.19
N PRO A 115 11.92 3.69 -29.84
CA PRO A 115 12.02 3.35 -31.26
C PRO A 115 11.77 4.55 -32.20
N ALA A 116 11.25 5.66 -31.67
CA ALA A 116 10.93 6.87 -32.43
C ALA A 116 11.45 8.12 -31.70
N TYR A 117 11.86 9.13 -32.47
CA TYR A 117 12.32 10.40 -31.93
C TYR A 117 11.66 11.57 -32.64
N VAL A 118 11.36 12.64 -31.89
CA VAL A 118 10.81 13.90 -32.42
C VAL A 118 11.82 15.04 -32.23
N ARG A 119 11.90 15.94 -33.21
CA ARG A 119 12.80 17.11 -33.20
C ARG A 119 12.01 18.40 -33.11
N GLY A 120 12.39 19.24 -32.15
CA GLY A 120 11.85 20.60 -31.96
C GLY A 120 10.83 20.69 -30.84
N PRO A 121 10.41 21.91 -30.46
CA PRO A 121 9.42 22.10 -29.41
C PRO A 121 8.08 21.50 -29.85
N VAL A 122 7.60 20.54 -29.07
CA VAL A 122 6.33 19.86 -29.25
C VAL A 122 5.40 20.36 -28.16
N THR A 123 4.31 21.06 -28.49
CA THR A 123 3.36 21.47 -27.45
C THR A 123 2.49 20.29 -27.05
N VAL A 124 2.28 20.06 -25.77
CA VAL A 124 1.32 19.06 -25.31
C VAL A 124 -0.09 19.67 -25.37
N THR A 125 -0.93 19.18 -26.30
CA THR A 125 -2.32 19.64 -26.47
C THR A 125 -3.32 18.78 -25.70
N GLY A 126 -2.92 17.57 -25.31
CA GLY A 126 -3.74 16.61 -24.56
C GLY A 126 -3.01 16.11 -23.32
N SER A 127 -2.76 14.79 -23.27
CA SER A 127 -1.97 14.17 -22.20
C SER A 127 -0.58 13.80 -22.69
N ASP A 128 0.45 14.06 -21.87
CA ASP A 128 1.82 13.68 -22.18
C ASP A 128 2.04 12.17 -21.95
N ILE A 129 1.58 11.35 -22.89
CA ILE A 129 1.66 9.89 -22.82
C ILE A 129 3.08 9.34 -23.07
N TYR A 130 3.92 10.10 -23.77
CA TYR A 130 5.30 9.74 -24.10
C TYR A 130 6.33 10.42 -23.18
N GLY A 131 5.91 11.26 -22.22
CA GLY A 131 6.83 11.90 -21.27
C GLY A 131 7.76 12.94 -21.90
N LEU A 132 7.33 13.59 -23.00
CA LEU A 132 8.13 14.58 -23.73
C LEU A 132 8.29 15.90 -22.95
N ASP A 133 7.33 16.21 -22.08
CA ASP A 133 7.27 17.40 -21.22
C ASP A 133 7.56 17.00 -19.77
N SER A 134 8.85 16.84 -19.47
CA SER A 134 9.31 16.36 -18.16
C SER A 134 9.07 17.34 -17.02
N ASP A 135 8.95 18.63 -17.32
CA ASP A 135 8.79 19.73 -16.37
C ASP A 135 7.34 20.23 -16.25
N GLY A 136 6.46 19.81 -17.17
CA GLY A 136 5.01 20.03 -17.09
C GLY A 136 4.60 21.45 -17.47
N ASP A 137 5.38 22.13 -18.30
CA ASP A 137 5.11 23.51 -18.72
C ASP A 137 4.23 23.60 -19.98
N GLY A 138 3.92 22.45 -20.59
CA GLY A 138 3.13 22.31 -21.80
C GLY A 138 3.97 22.23 -23.09
N VAL A 139 5.30 22.25 -23.01
CA VAL A 139 6.22 22.20 -24.16
C VAL A 139 7.29 21.13 -23.97
N GLY A 140 7.14 20.03 -24.72
CA GLY A 140 8.16 18.98 -24.79
C GLY A 140 9.29 19.32 -25.76
N CYS A 141 10.45 18.69 -25.55
CA CYS A 141 11.60 18.74 -26.48
C CYS A 141 12.17 20.14 -26.79
N GLU A 142 12.17 21.02 -25.80
CA GLU A 142 12.70 22.39 -25.85
C GLU A 142 14.24 22.52 -25.82
N LYS A 143 14.98 21.41 -26.00
CA LYS A 143 16.46 21.37 -25.88
C LYS A 143 17.20 21.45 -27.21
#